data_AF-A0A6L6Q2G3-F1
#
_entry.id   AF-A0A6L6Q2G3-F1
#
_cell.length_a   1.000
_cell.length_b   1.000
_cell.length_c   1.000
_cell.angle_alpha   90.00
_cell.angle_beta   90.00
_cell.angle_gamma   90.00
#
_symmetry.space_group_name_H-M   'P 1'
#
loop_
_entity.id
_entity.type
_entity.pdbx_description
1 polymer ?
#
loop_
_entity_poly.entity_id
_entity_poly.type
_entity_poly.pdbx_seq_one_letter_code
_entity_poly.pdbx_strand_id
1 'polypeptide(L)'
;METKWLEDFISLVETNNFSRSAALRHVTQPAFSRRIQSLENWLGTDLIDRTSYPTRLTPAGHVFYEQALEMLGQINGVRELLRNKRAAMQTTIDLAVPHTLSLTFIPKWITQLQDDFGAINSRLMALNVHDAVLQLVEGGCDLLLCYHHPRQPVQLDPGRYDMLVLGREALRAYARCDKNKKPEFTLPGTKADPLPFLSYTNNAYLGRMVELILSDTKTPLHLENHYETDMAEGLKMMALEGRGIAFLPESAVTRELKTKLLARADGGSTDWEIEMEIRLYREKPSPTRPGKPIVSRLWDHLGGKTVKRRSVPDSER
;
A
#
# COMPACT_ATOMS: atom_id res chain seq x y z
N MET A 1 29.38 28.80 -6.77
CA MET A 1 29.12 28.61 -8.20
C MET A 1 27.62 28.50 -8.44
N GLU A 2 27.07 29.26 -9.39
CA GLU A 2 25.65 29.17 -9.77
C GLU A 2 25.47 28.28 -11.01
N THR A 3 24.40 27.48 -11.10
CA THR A 3 24.10 26.66 -12.29
C THR A 3 24.02 27.50 -13.57
N LYS A 4 23.54 28.75 -13.45
CA LYS A 4 23.47 29.70 -14.57
C LYS A 4 24.84 29.99 -15.17
N TRP A 5 25.93 29.95 -14.40
CA TRP A 5 27.28 30.18 -14.91
C TRP A 5 27.76 29.02 -15.79
N LEU A 6 27.36 27.78 -15.46
CA LEU A 6 27.65 26.61 -16.29
C LEU A 6 26.92 26.69 -17.63
N GLU A 7 25.62 27.03 -17.59
CA GLU A 7 24.80 27.23 -18.79
C GLU A 7 25.32 28.38 -19.65
N ASP A 8 25.75 29.48 -19.02
CA ASP A 8 26.34 30.64 -19.70
C ASP A 8 27.68 30.25 -20.35
N PHE A 9 28.55 29.51 -19.66
CA PHE A 9 29.81 29.03 -20.21
C PHE A 9 29.62 28.07 -21.40
N ILE A 10 28.74 27.07 -21.28
CA ILE A 10 28.44 26.14 -22.39
C ILE A 10 27.90 26.90 -23.60
N SER A 11 26.96 27.84 -23.38
CA SER A 11 26.43 28.69 -24.45
C SER A 11 27.52 29.54 -25.13
N LEU A 12 28.55 29.96 -24.38
CA LEU A 12 29.70 30.66 -24.94
C LEU A 12 30.57 29.74 -25.80
N VAL A 13 30.83 28.52 -25.34
CA VAL A 13 31.60 27.51 -26.10
C VAL A 13 30.90 27.14 -27.42
N GLU A 14 29.59 26.94 -27.40
CA GLU A 14 28.82 26.54 -28.58
C GLU A 14 28.75 27.65 -29.65
N THR A 15 28.76 28.91 -29.23
CA THR A 15 28.57 30.05 -30.14
C THR A 15 29.87 30.77 -30.50
N ASN A 16 30.93 30.61 -29.69
CA ASN A 16 32.18 31.37 -29.75
C ASN A 16 31.98 32.90 -29.83
N ASN A 17 30.88 33.41 -29.27
CA ASN A 17 30.51 34.82 -29.39
C ASN A 17 29.70 35.31 -28.18
N PHE A 18 30.30 36.18 -27.36
CA PHE A 18 29.69 36.76 -26.17
C PHE A 18 28.35 37.47 -26.42
N SER A 19 28.24 38.25 -27.49
CA SER A 19 27.00 38.98 -27.81
C SER A 19 25.89 38.01 -28.20
N ARG A 20 26.22 36.94 -28.94
CA ARG A 20 25.27 35.89 -29.32
C ARG A 20 24.81 35.05 -28.13
N SER A 21 25.73 34.61 -27.26
CA SER A 21 25.37 33.88 -26.03
C SER A 21 24.52 34.72 -25.10
N ALA A 22 24.86 35.99 -24.92
CA ALA A 22 24.07 36.89 -24.08
C ALA A 22 22.62 37.01 -24.57
N ALA A 23 22.42 37.11 -25.89
CA ALA A 23 21.09 37.10 -26.50
C ALA A 23 20.34 35.77 -26.26
N LEU A 24 20.99 34.61 -26.47
CA LEU A 24 20.39 33.28 -26.21
C LEU A 24 20.03 33.06 -24.75
N ARG A 25 20.80 33.67 -23.84
CA ARG A 25 20.63 33.57 -22.39
C ARG A 25 19.76 34.69 -21.81
N HIS A 26 19.17 35.51 -22.68
CA HIS A 26 18.26 36.61 -22.34
C HIS A 26 18.84 37.59 -21.30
N VAL A 27 20.12 37.95 -21.47
CA VAL A 27 20.82 38.92 -20.62
C VAL A 27 21.59 39.92 -21.47
N THR A 28 21.91 41.08 -20.90
CA THR A 28 22.83 42.02 -21.55
C THR A 28 24.24 41.44 -21.63
N GLN A 29 24.99 41.76 -22.70
CA GLN A 29 26.37 41.31 -22.86
C GLN A 29 27.29 41.68 -21.66
N PRO A 30 27.23 42.90 -21.06
CA PRO A 30 28.02 43.21 -19.87
C PRO A 30 27.67 42.36 -18.64
N ALA A 31 26.42 41.90 -18.51
CA ALA A 31 26.02 41.02 -17.43
C ALA A 31 26.50 39.58 -17.67
N PHE A 32 26.42 39.10 -18.91
CA PHE A 32 26.92 37.79 -19.32
C PHE A 32 28.44 37.68 -19.12
N SER A 33 29.20 38.67 -19.60
CA SER A 33 30.66 38.72 -19.42
C SER A 33 31.07 38.72 -17.95
N ARG A 34 30.34 39.44 -17.08
CA ARG A 34 30.56 39.39 -15.63
C ARG A 34 30.34 38.01 -15.04
N ARG A 35 29.35 37.24 -15.51
CA ARG A 35 29.10 35.87 -15.03
C ARG A 35 30.20 34.90 -15.44
N ILE A 36 30.69 34.99 -16.68
CA ILE A 36 31.85 34.22 -17.13
C ILE A 36 33.10 34.56 -16.31
N GLN A 37 33.37 35.86 -16.08
CA GLN A 37 34.47 36.27 -15.20
C GLN A 37 34.29 35.75 -13.77
N SER A 38 33.06 35.75 -13.24
CA SER A 38 32.80 35.23 -11.88
C SER A 38 33.07 33.73 -11.78
N LEU A 39 32.79 32.99 -12.86
CA LEU A 39 33.11 31.57 -12.96
C LEU A 39 34.62 31.33 -13.01
N GLU A 40 35.34 32.03 -13.88
CA GLU A 40 36.81 31.96 -13.99
C GLU A 40 37.48 32.30 -12.65
N ASN A 41 37.03 33.38 -11.99
CA ASN A 41 37.51 33.76 -10.67
C ASN A 41 37.23 32.69 -9.60
N TRP A 42 36.06 32.05 -9.65
CA TRP A 42 35.71 30.99 -8.70
C TRP A 42 36.55 29.72 -8.90
N LEU A 43 36.91 29.40 -10.15
CA LEU A 43 37.80 28.29 -10.50
C LEU A 43 39.28 28.61 -10.28
N GLY A 44 39.64 29.90 -10.18
CA GLY A 44 41.01 30.36 -10.06
C GLY A 44 41.82 30.23 -11.36
N THR A 45 41.16 30.09 -12.51
CA THR A 45 41.82 29.95 -13.82
C THR A 45 40.94 30.48 -14.95
N ASP A 46 41.58 31.02 -15.99
CA ASP A 46 40.89 31.51 -17.18
C ASP A 46 40.45 30.32 -18.05
N LEU A 47 39.18 30.32 -18.43
CA LEU A 47 38.60 29.29 -19.29
C LEU A 47 38.56 29.75 -20.75
N ILE A 48 38.55 31.06 -20.98
CA ILE A 48 38.44 31.67 -22.30
C ILE A 48 39.71 32.47 -22.64
N ASP A 49 40.33 32.14 -23.77
CA ASP A 49 41.37 32.98 -24.36
C ASP A 49 40.73 34.15 -25.12
N ARG A 50 40.87 35.35 -24.55
CA ARG A 50 40.33 36.61 -25.09
C ARG A 50 41.29 37.32 -26.04
N THR A 51 42.49 36.80 -26.24
CA THR A 51 43.51 37.40 -27.12
C THR A 51 43.34 36.98 -28.59
N SER A 52 42.53 35.95 -28.84
CA SER A 52 42.21 35.44 -30.17
C SER A 52 40.79 35.84 -30.62
N TYR A 53 40.63 36.14 -31.93
CA TYR A 53 39.34 36.37 -32.57
C TYR A 53 39.11 35.33 -33.68
N PRO A 54 38.04 34.51 -33.63
CA PRO A 54 37.03 34.43 -32.57
C PRO A 54 37.60 33.85 -31.26
N THR A 55 36.89 34.08 -30.16
CA THR A 55 37.29 33.67 -28.81
C THR A 55 37.43 32.14 -28.73
N ARG A 56 38.45 31.65 -28.03
CA ARG A 56 38.74 30.21 -27.91
C ARG A 56 38.76 29.75 -26.46
N LEU A 57 38.62 28.45 -26.25
CA LEU A 57 38.85 27.83 -24.95
C LEU A 57 40.34 27.76 -24.64
N THR A 58 40.70 27.95 -23.38
CA THR A 58 42.01 27.56 -22.85
C THR A 58 42.06 26.03 -22.67
N PRO A 59 43.23 25.42 -22.42
CA PRO A 59 43.30 24.01 -22.02
C PRO A 59 42.42 23.68 -20.80
N ALA A 60 42.38 24.59 -19.81
CA ALA A 60 41.48 24.47 -18.66
C ALA A 60 40.00 24.60 -19.07
N GLY A 61 39.69 25.48 -20.03
CA GLY A 61 38.36 25.63 -20.62
C GLY A 61 37.85 24.34 -21.28
N HIS A 62 38.71 23.62 -22.01
CA HIS A 62 38.36 22.33 -22.61
C HIS A 62 38.03 21.26 -21.56
N VAL A 63 38.84 21.13 -20.52
CA VAL A 63 38.58 20.19 -19.42
C VAL A 63 37.30 20.56 -18.69
N PHE A 64 37.10 21.84 -18.41
CA PHE A 64 35.94 22.31 -17.69
C PHE A 64 34.64 22.17 -18.51
N TYR A 65 34.70 22.27 -19.84
CA TYR A 65 33.54 22.10 -20.71
C TYR A 65 32.92 20.71 -20.61
N GLU A 66 33.74 19.66 -20.71
CA GLU A 66 33.29 18.27 -20.54
C GLU A 66 32.64 18.08 -19.15
N GLN A 67 33.29 18.60 -18.11
CA GLN A 67 32.78 18.47 -16.75
C GLN A 67 31.50 19.29 -16.52
N ALA A 68 31.36 20.46 -17.16
CA ALA A 68 30.19 21.31 -17.06
C ALA A 68 28.96 20.65 -17.71
N LEU A 69 29.13 19.98 -18.85
CA LEU A 69 28.07 19.19 -19.50
C LEU A 69 27.59 18.05 -18.60
N GLU A 70 28.52 17.30 -18.00
CA GLU A 70 28.18 16.21 -17.09
C GLU A 70 27.40 16.71 -15.87
N MET A 71 27.90 17.78 -15.21
CA MET A 71 27.24 18.37 -14.04
C MET A 71 25.80 18.84 -14.37
N LEU A 72 25.61 19.52 -15.50
CA LEU A 72 24.27 19.95 -15.94
C LEU A 72 23.37 18.78 -16.27
N GLY A 73 23.91 17.73 -16.89
CA GLY A 73 23.20 16.47 -17.14
C GLY A 73 22.71 15.83 -15.84
N GLN A 74 23.58 15.73 -14.83
CA GLN A 74 23.23 15.17 -13.53
C GLN A 74 22.15 15.99 -12.82
N ILE A 75 22.27 17.31 -12.79
CA ILE A 75 21.26 18.21 -12.18
C ILE A 75 19.90 18.06 -12.86
N ASN A 76 19.87 18.03 -14.19
CA ASN A 76 18.63 17.86 -14.95
C ASN A 76 18.03 16.46 -14.74
N GLY A 77 18.85 15.42 -14.74
CA GLY A 77 18.41 14.04 -14.49
C GLY A 77 17.77 13.86 -13.11
N VAL A 78 18.34 14.46 -12.07
CA VAL A 78 17.72 14.47 -10.72
C VAL A 78 16.37 15.18 -10.74
N ARG A 79 16.27 16.32 -11.42
CA ARG A 79 15.01 17.08 -11.53
C ARG A 79 13.90 16.28 -12.24
N GLU A 80 14.23 15.60 -13.34
CA GLU A 80 13.28 14.76 -14.06
C GLU A 80 12.86 13.52 -13.26
N LEU A 81 13.82 12.84 -12.61
CA LEU A 81 13.55 11.70 -11.76
C LEU A 81 12.57 12.05 -10.63
N LEU A 82 12.76 13.20 -9.98
CA LEU A 82 11.86 13.68 -8.93
C LEU A 82 10.48 14.08 -9.49
N ARG A 83 10.41 14.68 -10.68
CA ARG A 83 9.14 15.03 -11.33
C ARG A 83 8.33 13.79 -11.69
N ASN A 84 8.97 12.77 -12.24
CA ASN A 84 8.33 11.51 -12.62
C ASN A 84 7.87 10.72 -11.39
N LYS A 85 8.67 10.71 -10.30
CA LYS A 85 8.23 10.16 -9.01
C LYS A 85 6.99 10.88 -8.48
N ARG A 86 6.93 12.22 -8.55
CA ARG A 86 5.78 12.99 -8.09
C ARG A 86 4.50 12.68 -8.89
N ALA A 87 4.61 12.53 -10.21
CA ALA A 87 3.49 12.16 -11.06
C ALA A 87 2.97 10.74 -10.76
N ALA A 88 3.88 9.76 -10.62
CA ALA A 88 3.53 8.39 -10.27
C ALA A 88 2.94 8.26 -8.84
N MET A 89 3.42 9.06 -7.88
CA MET A 89 2.88 9.12 -6.52
C MET A 89 1.45 9.69 -6.46
N GLN A 90 1.06 10.53 -7.43
CA GLN A 90 -0.31 11.08 -7.49
C GLN A 90 -1.32 10.09 -8.12
N THR A 91 -0.85 9.10 -8.87
CA THR A 91 -1.70 8.12 -9.57
C THR A 91 -1.68 6.73 -8.94
N THR A 92 -0.73 6.46 -8.04
CA THR A 92 -0.66 5.20 -7.28
C THR A 92 -1.43 5.35 -5.97
N ILE A 93 -2.32 4.39 -5.68
CA ILE A 93 -3.04 4.28 -4.41
C ILE A 93 -2.27 3.36 -3.47
N ASP A 94 -1.86 3.88 -2.32
CA ASP A 94 -1.18 3.12 -1.27
C ASP A 94 -2.24 2.54 -0.30
N LEU A 95 -2.31 1.21 -0.22
CA LEU A 95 -3.27 0.48 0.61
C LEU A 95 -2.58 -0.26 1.75
N ALA A 96 -3.02 -0.03 2.98
CA ALA A 96 -2.68 -0.87 4.13
C ALA A 96 -3.80 -1.91 4.32
N VAL A 97 -3.43 -3.19 4.40
CA VAL A 97 -4.40 -4.31 4.46
C VAL A 97 -3.89 -5.45 5.35
N PRO A 98 -4.79 -6.16 6.08
CA PRO A 98 -4.46 -7.42 6.73
C PRO A 98 -3.91 -8.46 5.76
N HIS A 99 -2.92 -9.25 6.20
CA HIS A 99 -2.34 -10.35 5.40
C HIS A 99 -3.39 -11.25 4.75
N THR A 100 -4.44 -11.62 5.48
CA THR A 100 -5.50 -12.48 4.92
C THR A 100 -6.30 -11.77 3.82
N LEU A 101 -6.70 -10.51 4.03
CA LEU A 101 -7.48 -9.75 3.04
C LEU A 101 -6.66 -9.43 1.78
N SER A 102 -5.34 -9.30 1.88
CA SER A 102 -4.47 -9.13 0.72
C SER A 102 -4.52 -10.31 -0.25
N LEU A 103 -4.81 -11.52 0.27
CA LEU A 103 -4.93 -12.76 -0.50
C LEU A 103 -6.37 -13.05 -0.91
N THR A 104 -7.33 -12.83 -0.01
CA THR A 104 -8.71 -13.32 -0.19
C THR A 104 -9.66 -12.30 -0.80
N PHE A 105 -9.41 -11.01 -0.58
CA PHE A 105 -10.31 -9.92 -0.97
C PHE A 105 -9.72 -9.06 -2.09
N ILE A 106 -8.50 -8.54 -1.89
CA ILE A 106 -7.91 -7.54 -2.79
C ILE A 106 -7.85 -7.99 -4.25
N PRO A 107 -7.37 -9.20 -4.62
CA PRO A 107 -7.20 -9.55 -6.02
C PRO A 107 -8.54 -9.49 -6.77
N LYS A 108 -9.60 -10.05 -6.17
CA LYS A 108 -10.96 -10.03 -6.73
C LYS A 108 -11.50 -8.60 -6.80
N TRP A 109 -11.28 -7.81 -5.75
CA TRP A 109 -11.78 -6.44 -5.66
C TRP A 109 -11.11 -5.52 -6.69
N ILE A 110 -9.79 -5.63 -6.90
CA ILE A 110 -9.07 -4.85 -7.91
C ILE A 110 -9.49 -5.25 -9.32
N THR A 111 -9.69 -6.55 -9.61
CA THR A 111 -10.22 -6.98 -10.91
C THR A 111 -11.60 -6.39 -11.18
N GLN A 112 -12.52 -6.45 -10.20
CA GLN A 112 -13.85 -5.84 -10.32
C GLN A 112 -13.79 -4.32 -10.49
N LEU A 113 -12.83 -3.65 -9.83
CA LEU A 113 -12.61 -2.22 -10.00
C LEU A 113 -12.07 -1.88 -11.39
N GLN A 114 -11.23 -2.72 -12.00
CA GLN A 114 -10.73 -2.48 -13.36
C GLN A 114 -11.87 -2.43 -14.38
N ASP A 115 -12.86 -3.31 -14.24
CA ASP A 115 -14.03 -3.36 -15.13
C ASP A 115 -14.95 -2.15 -14.95
N ASP A 116 -15.17 -1.71 -13.70
CA ASP A 116 -16.20 -0.71 -13.37
C ASP A 116 -15.69 0.72 -13.17
N PHE A 117 -14.41 0.91 -12.82
CA PHE A 117 -13.79 2.20 -12.52
C PHE A 117 -12.61 2.52 -13.46
N GLY A 118 -12.02 1.49 -14.07
CA GLY A 118 -10.85 1.59 -14.93
C GLY A 118 -9.56 1.17 -14.22
N ALA A 119 -8.45 1.21 -14.95
CA ALA A 119 -7.15 0.76 -14.45
C ALA A 119 -6.68 1.60 -13.25
N ILE A 120 -6.33 0.91 -12.15
CA ILE A 120 -5.78 1.50 -10.93
C ILE A 120 -4.36 0.97 -10.74
N ASN A 121 -3.41 1.87 -10.54
CA ASN A 121 -2.10 1.51 -10.01
C ASN A 121 -2.20 1.49 -8.48
N SER A 122 -2.00 0.34 -7.86
CA SER A 122 -2.08 0.18 -6.41
C SER A 122 -0.80 -0.41 -5.84
N ARG A 123 -0.37 0.09 -4.69
CA ARG A 123 0.69 -0.50 -3.87
C ARG A 123 0.07 -1.04 -2.59
N LEU A 124 0.40 -2.27 -2.24
CA LEU A 124 -0.14 -2.95 -1.07
C LEU A 124 0.91 -3.13 0.02
N MET A 125 0.55 -2.78 1.24
CA MET A 125 1.26 -3.10 2.46
C MET A 125 0.43 -4.11 3.24
N ALA A 126 0.84 -5.37 3.19
CA ALA A 126 0.23 -6.45 3.94
C ALA A 126 0.80 -6.46 5.38
N LEU A 127 -0.06 -6.26 6.37
CA LEU A 127 0.31 -6.02 7.76
C LEU A 127 -0.65 -6.73 8.71
N ASN A 128 -0.36 -6.71 10.02
CA ASN A 128 -1.37 -6.95 11.04
C ASN A 128 -2.36 -5.78 11.11
N VAL A 129 -3.59 -6.01 11.60
CA VAL A 129 -4.64 -4.96 11.65
C VAL A 129 -4.18 -3.74 12.45
N HIS A 130 -3.48 -3.94 13.57
CA HIS A 130 -2.97 -2.84 14.38
C HIS A 130 -1.99 -1.94 13.59
N ASP A 131 -0.99 -2.55 12.95
CA ASP A 131 0.01 -1.81 12.17
C ASP A 131 -0.61 -1.16 10.93
N ALA A 132 -1.59 -1.80 10.30
CA ALA A 132 -2.32 -1.22 9.19
C ALA A 132 -3.09 0.05 9.59
N VAL A 133 -3.65 0.07 10.82
CA VAL A 133 -4.30 1.26 11.38
C VAL A 133 -3.28 2.37 11.66
N LEU A 134 -2.11 2.03 12.21
CA LEU A 134 -1.03 3.00 12.42
C LEU A 134 -0.57 3.63 11.10
N GLN A 135 -0.43 2.84 10.02
CA GLN A 135 -0.11 3.38 8.70
C GLN A 135 -1.11 4.43 8.22
N LEU A 136 -2.41 4.24 8.48
CA LEU A 136 -3.41 5.26 8.13
C LEU A 136 -3.27 6.51 8.99
N VAL A 137 -3.10 6.33 10.31
CA VAL A 137 -3.04 7.45 11.27
C VAL A 137 -1.82 8.34 11.05
N GLU A 138 -0.69 7.72 10.72
CA GLU A 138 0.59 8.39 10.44
C GLU A 138 0.65 8.98 9.02
N GLY A 139 -0.32 8.65 8.15
CA GLY A 139 -0.35 9.09 6.75
C GLY A 139 0.61 8.29 5.84
N GLY A 140 0.97 7.08 6.24
CA GLY A 140 1.75 6.12 5.45
C GLY A 140 0.96 5.41 4.35
N CYS A 141 -0.38 5.44 4.40
CA CYS A 141 -1.25 4.95 3.32
C CYS A 141 -2.39 5.92 2.98
N ASP A 142 -2.99 5.75 1.80
CA ASP A 142 -4.18 6.50 1.39
C ASP A 142 -5.47 5.83 1.89
N LEU A 143 -5.49 4.49 1.88
CA LEU A 143 -6.64 3.68 2.21
C LEU A 143 -6.25 2.54 3.14
N LEU A 144 -7.11 2.26 4.11
CA LEU A 144 -7.02 1.09 4.97
C LEU A 144 -8.20 0.18 4.71
N LEU A 145 -7.94 -1.07 4.34
CA LEU A 145 -8.96 -2.12 4.36
C LEU A 145 -8.74 -2.98 5.60
N CYS A 146 -9.73 -3.16 6.47
CA CYS A 146 -9.57 -4.05 7.63
C CYS A 146 -10.90 -4.66 8.10
N TYR A 147 -10.78 -5.66 8.96
CA TYR A 147 -11.94 -6.25 9.65
C TYR A 147 -12.46 -5.31 10.73
N HIS A 148 -13.76 -5.36 10.97
CA HIS A 148 -14.44 -4.66 12.06
C HIS A 148 -15.51 -5.53 12.70
N HIS A 149 -15.54 -5.52 14.02
CA HIS A 149 -16.56 -6.14 14.85
C HIS A 149 -16.93 -5.16 15.98
N PRO A 150 -18.22 -4.95 16.30
CA PRO A 150 -18.63 -3.95 17.29
C PRO A 150 -18.03 -4.14 18.70
N ARG A 151 -17.75 -5.39 19.10
CA ARG A 151 -17.11 -5.70 20.40
C ARG A 151 -15.58 -5.55 20.39
N GLN A 152 -14.97 -5.42 19.23
CA GLN A 152 -13.54 -5.18 19.05
C GLN A 152 -13.33 -4.12 17.95
N PRO A 153 -13.79 -2.88 18.19
CA PRO A 153 -13.76 -1.83 17.18
C PRO A 153 -12.33 -1.36 16.96
N VAL A 154 -12.03 -1.01 15.70
CA VAL A 154 -10.85 -0.23 15.37
C VAL A 154 -11.08 1.21 15.86
N GLN A 155 -10.15 1.72 16.67
CA GLN A 155 -10.24 3.04 17.29
C GLN A 155 -9.81 4.14 16.30
N LEU A 156 -10.71 4.53 15.41
CA LEU A 156 -10.53 5.66 14.49
C LEU A 156 -11.61 6.71 14.77
N ASP A 157 -11.20 7.97 14.91
CA ASP A 157 -12.10 9.10 15.14
C ASP A 157 -13.02 9.32 13.92
N PRO A 158 -14.36 9.13 14.06
CA PRO A 158 -15.31 9.36 12.97
C PRO A 158 -15.35 10.82 12.48
N GLY A 159 -14.87 11.77 13.31
CA GLY A 159 -14.66 13.16 12.92
C GLY A 159 -13.57 13.33 11.87
N ARG A 160 -12.51 12.51 11.94
CA ARG A 160 -11.32 12.59 11.09
C ARG A 160 -11.26 11.55 9.96
N TYR A 161 -11.90 10.39 10.11
CA TYR A 161 -11.86 9.31 9.13
C TYR A 161 -13.25 8.95 8.61
N ASP A 162 -13.36 8.76 7.29
CA ASP A 162 -14.56 8.18 6.68
C ASP A 162 -14.42 6.65 6.61
N MET A 163 -15.54 5.94 6.60
CA MET A 163 -15.57 4.48 6.37
C MET A 163 -16.66 4.05 5.39
N LEU A 164 -16.38 2.98 4.64
CA LEU A 164 -17.32 2.25 3.81
C LEU A 164 -17.29 0.77 4.19
N VAL A 165 -18.46 0.14 4.29
CA VAL A 165 -18.56 -1.33 4.41
C VAL A 165 -18.53 -1.92 3.00
N LEU A 166 -17.51 -2.73 2.70
CA LEU A 166 -17.33 -3.36 1.40
C LEU A 166 -17.81 -4.80 1.35
N GLY A 167 -17.89 -5.47 2.50
CA GLY A 167 -18.32 -6.84 2.60
C GLY A 167 -18.43 -7.32 4.04
N ARG A 168 -18.67 -8.62 4.18
CA ARG A 168 -18.70 -9.34 5.44
C ARG A 168 -17.84 -10.59 5.32
N GLU A 169 -17.32 -11.05 6.45
CA GLU A 169 -16.48 -12.23 6.56
C GLU A 169 -16.94 -13.04 7.77
N ALA A 170 -17.02 -14.35 7.61
CA ALA A 170 -17.32 -15.24 8.71
C ALA A 170 -16.04 -15.97 9.14
N LEU A 171 -15.81 -16.01 10.44
CA LEU A 171 -14.72 -16.76 11.06
C LEU A 171 -15.31 -18.03 11.71
N ARG A 172 -14.83 -19.19 11.27
CA ARG A 172 -15.37 -20.52 11.68
C ARG A 172 -14.26 -21.54 11.88
N ALA A 173 -14.56 -22.63 12.57
CA ALA A 173 -13.61 -23.72 12.78
C ALA A 173 -13.51 -24.65 11.55
N TYR A 174 -12.29 -24.98 11.15
CA TYR A 174 -11.98 -25.88 10.05
C TYR A 174 -10.90 -26.90 10.44
N ALA A 175 -10.99 -28.09 9.85
CA ALA A 175 -10.01 -29.17 9.97
C ALA A 175 -9.80 -29.86 8.62
N ARG A 176 -8.70 -30.61 8.49
CA ARG A 176 -8.45 -31.49 7.35
C ARG A 176 -9.58 -32.49 7.17
N CYS A 177 -9.91 -32.79 5.93
CA CYS A 177 -10.79 -33.90 5.60
C CYS A 177 -10.05 -35.24 5.70
N ASP A 178 -10.71 -36.24 6.29
CA ASP A 178 -10.32 -37.64 6.26
C ASP A 178 -10.59 -38.26 4.87
N LYS A 179 -10.33 -39.57 4.76
CA LYS A 179 -10.61 -40.36 3.53
C LYS A 179 -12.09 -40.35 3.13
N ASN A 180 -12.99 -40.10 4.07
CA ASN A 180 -14.45 -40.03 3.86
C ASN A 180 -14.94 -38.60 3.58
N LYS A 181 -14.02 -37.63 3.41
CA LYS A 181 -14.34 -36.21 3.17
C LYS A 181 -15.05 -35.54 4.36
N LYS A 182 -14.85 -36.07 5.58
CA LYS A 182 -15.33 -35.51 6.84
C LYS A 182 -14.17 -34.88 7.61
N PRO A 183 -14.39 -33.86 8.45
CA PRO A 183 -13.31 -33.27 9.23
C PRO A 183 -12.69 -34.30 10.19
N GLU A 184 -11.36 -34.41 10.21
CA GLU A 184 -10.61 -35.32 11.11
C GLU A 184 -10.80 -34.97 12.59
N PHE A 185 -11.04 -33.69 12.87
CA PHE A 185 -11.31 -33.15 14.20
C PHE A 185 -12.64 -32.41 14.16
N THR A 186 -13.48 -32.62 15.18
CA THR A 186 -14.79 -31.96 15.29
C THR A 186 -14.98 -31.43 16.70
N LEU A 187 -15.40 -30.17 16.82
CA LEU A 187 -15.76 -29.52 18.09
C LEU A 187 -16.91 -30.29 18.79
N PRO A 188 -17.00 -30.26 20.14
CA PRO A 188 -16.23 -29.42 21.06
C PRO A 188 -14.96 -30.08 21.65
N GLY A 189 -14.67 -31.34 21.32
CA GLY A 189 -13.66 -32.13 22.05
C GLY A 189 -14.16 -32.58 23.43
N THR A 190 -13.29 -33.17 24.25
CA THR A 190 -13.64 -33.54 25.63
C THR A 190 -12.53 -33.17 26.61
N LYS A 191 -12.84 -33.09 27.92
CA LYS A 191 -11.81 -32.85 28.95
C LYS A 191 -10.70 -33.91 28.97
N ALA A 192 -11.05 -35.16 28.65
CA ALA A 192 -10.11 -36.28 28.66
C ALA A 192 -9.29 -36.37 27.36
N ASP A 193 -9.79 -35.79 26.28
CA ASP A 193 -9.18 -35.78 24.95
C ASP A 193 -9.44 -34.41 24.30
N PRO A 194 -8.66 -33.38 24.68
CA PRO A 194 -8.77 -32.05 24.09
C PRO A 194 -8.30 -32.08 22.64
N LEU A 195 -8.92 -31.26 21.78
CA LEU A 195 -8.56 -31.21 20.37
C LEU A 195 -7.29 -30.38 20.17
N PRO A 196 -6.38 -30.81 19.28
CA PRO A 196 -5.22 -30.03 18.91
C PRO A 196 -5.67 -28.73 18.24
N PHE A 197 -5.29 -27.59 18.83
CA PHE A 197 -5.73 -26.27 18.43
C PHE A 197 -4.56 -25.45 17.85
N LEU A 198 -4.81 -24.93 16.65
CA LEU A 198 -3.93 -24.04 15.90
C LEU A 198 -4.43 -22.61 16.15
N SER A 199 -3.75 -21.93 17.06
CA SER A 199 -4.22 -20.68 17.66
C SER A 199 -3.60 -19.43 17.02
N TYR A 200 -4.32 -18.33 17.06
CA TYR A 200 -3.72 -17.03 16.81
C TYR A 200 -2.99 -16.53 18.06
N THR A 201 -1.95 -15.70 17.91
CA THR A 201 -1.44 -14.96 19.06
C THR A 201 -2.49 -13.97 19.58
N ASN A 202 -2.40 -13.64 20.88
CA ASN A 202 -3.35 -12.75 21.56
C ASN A 202 -3.42 -11.32 20.96
N ASN A 203 -2.37 -10.88 20.24
CA ASN A 203 -2.34 -9.55 19.63
C ASN A 203 -3.01 -9.50 18.26
N ALA A 204 -3.19 -10.65 17.60
CA ALA A 204 -3.84 -10.73 16.30
C ALA A 204 -5.34 -10.37 16.42
N TYR A 205 -5.85 -9.60 15.45
CA TYR A 205 -7.27 -9.24 15.44
C TYR A 205 -8.17 -10.48 15.39
N LEU A 206 -7.83 -11.46 14.54
CA LEU A 206 -8.56 -12.72 14.46
C LEU A 206 -8.42 -13.54 15.74
N GLY A 207 -7.31 -13.45 16.46
CA GLY A 207 -7.17 -14.05 17.79
C GLY A 207 -8.20 -13.54 18.78
N ARG A 208 -8.38 -12.21 18.86
CA ARG A 208 -9.45 -11.61 19.68
C ARG A 208 -10.85 -12.03 19.24
N MET A 209 -11.07 -12.29 17.95
CA MET A 209 -12.35 -12.83 17.45
C MET A 209 -12.57 -14.26 17.90
N VAL A 210 -11.54 -15.10 17.89
CA VAL A 210 -11.60 -16.45 18.44
C VAL A 210 -11.84 -16.41 19.94
N GLU A 211 -11.17 -15.55 20.70
CA GLU A 211 -11.42 -15.37 22.14
C GLU A 211 -12.89 -15.00 22.44
N LEU A 212 -13.52 -14.15 21.61
CA LEU A 212 -14.95 -13.87 21.72
C LEU A 212 -15.79 -15.14 21.52
N ILE A 213 -15.50 -15.93 20.48
CA ILE A 213 -16.18 -17.23 20.25
C ILE A 213 -16.01 -18.16 21.47
N LEU A 214 -14.78 -18.29 21.98
CA LEU A 214 -14.46 -19.17 23.11
C LEU A 214 -15.10 -18.70 24.44
N SER A 215 -15.32 -17.41 24.61
CA SER A 215 -15.94 -16.84 25.82
C SER A 215 -17.46 -16.81 25.77
N ASP A 216 -18.06 -16.67 24.59
CA ASP A 216 -19.52 -16.60 24.43
C ASP A 216 -20.19 -17.99 24.27
N THR A 217 -19.41 -19.03 23.97
CA THR A 217 -19.96 -20.38 23.74
C THR A 217 -20.70 -20.93 24.96
N LYS A 218 -21.90 -21.49 24.71
CA LYS A 218 -22.68 -22.22 25.73
C LYS A 218 -22.07 -23.58 26.07
N THR A 219 -21.38 -24.17 25.10
CA THR A 219 -20.75 -25.49 25.22
C THR A 219 -19.24 -25.29 25.31
N PRO A 220 -18.59 -25.69 26.43
CA PRO A 220 -17.15 -25.53 26.58
C PRO A 220 -16.40 -26.25 25.45
N LEU A 221 -15.50 -25.51 24.79
CA LEU A 221 -14.58 -26.09 23.81
C LEU A 221 -13.33 -26.58 24.53
N HIS A 222 -13.00 -27.84 24.35
CA HIS A 222 -11.82 -28.48 24.94
C HIS A 222 -10.70 -28.54 23.91
N LEU A 223 -9.81 -27.56 23.99
CA LEU A 223 -8.75 -27.28 23.02
C LEU A 223 -7.39 -27.25 23.71
N GLU A 224 -6.36 -27.79 23.07
CA GLU A 224 -4.96 -27.75 23.52
C GLU A 224 -4.09 -27.05 22.46
N ASN A 225 -3.42 -25.95 22.84
CA ASN A 225 -2.61 -25.17 21.91
C ASN A 225 -1.37 -25.95 21.45
N HIS A 226 -1.32 -26.30 20.17
CA HIS A 226 -0.20 -27.03 19.56
C HIS A 226 0.64 -26.17 18.62
N TYR A 227 0.09 -25.05 18.16
CA TYR A 227 0.75 -24.12 17.25
C TYR A 227 0.15 -22.72 17.41
N GLU A 228 0.97 -21.69 17.21
CA GLU A 228 0.56 -20.30 17.37
C GLU A 228 1.17 -19.41 16.27
N THR A 229 0.37 -18.54 15.66
CA THR A 229 0.84 -17.53 14.69
C THR A 229 -0.19 -16.42 14.47
N ASP A 230 0.25 -15.22 14.10
CA ASP A 230 -0.66 -14.11 13.77
C ASP A 230 -1.42 -14.32 12.45
N MET A 231 -0.90 -15.18 11.57
CA MET A 231 -1.34 -15.28 10.17
C MET A 231 -2.30 -16.44 9.95
N ALA A 232 -3.51 -16.14 9.48
CA ALA A 232 -4.50 -17.17 9.13
C ALA A 232 -3.99 -18.17 8.08
N GLU A 233 -3.15 -17.72 7.16
CA GLU A 233 -2.56 -18.59 6.13
C GLU A 233 -1.64 -19.65 6.75
N GLY A 234 -0.84 -19.29 7.77
CA GLY A 234 0.01 -20.25 8.50
C GLY A 234 -0.83 -21.32 9.21
N LEU A 235 -1.92 -20.90 9.86
CA LEU A 235 -2.87 -21.82 10.49
C LEU A 235 -3.54 -22.75 9.47
N LYS A 236 -3.94 -22.22 8.31
CA LYS A 236 -4.51 -23.01 7.22
C LYS A 236 -3.55 -24.09 6.73
N MET A 237 -2.27 -23.76 6.55
CA MET A 237 -1.24 -24.72 6.13
C MET A 237 -1.07 -25.83 7.16
N MET A 238 -1.03 -25.50 8.46
CA MET A 238 -0.96 -26.51 9.53
C MET A 238 -2.22 -27.37 9.62
N ALA A 239 -3.40 -26.78 9.37
CA ALA A 239 -4.64 -27.53 9.30
C ALA A 239 -4.64 -28.51 8.11
N LEU A 240 -4.13 -28.12 6.94
CA LEU A 240 -3.99 -28.99 5.76
C LEU A 240 -3.01 -30.15 5.99
N GLU A 241 -2.03 -29.98 6.87
CA GLU A 241 -1.13 -31.05 7.32
C GLU A 241 -1.78 -31.99 8.37
N GLY A 242 -3.04 -31.73 8.77
CA GLY A 242 -3.77 -32.52 9.76
C GLY A 242 -3.28 -32.30 11.18
N ARG A 243 -2.68 -31.13 11.47
CA ARG A 243 -2.09 -30.83 12.79
C ARG A 243 -3.10 -30.28 13.79
N GLY A 244 -4.33 -30.02 13.38
CA GLY A 244 -5.42 -29.70 14.29
C GLY A 244 -6.56 -28.88 13.68
N ILE A 245 -7.37 -28.29 14.55
CA ILE A 245 -8.43 -27.33 14.20
C ILE A 245 -7.87 -25.92 14.19
N ALA A 246 -8.29 -25.12 13.20
CA ALA A 246 -8.06 -23.69 13.15
C ALA A 246 -9.38 -22.94 12.94
N PHE A 247 -9.57 -21.81 13.62
CA PHE A 247 -10.60 -20.86 13.22
C PHE A 247 -10.07 -19.99 12.10
N LEU A 248 -10.70 -20.00 10.93
CA LEU A 248 -10.22 -19.30 9.73
C LEU A 248 -11.33 -18.47 9.09
N PRO A 249 -11.00 -17.32 8.45
CA PRO A 249 -11.95 -16.63 7.58
C PRO A 249 -12.43 -17.55 6.46
N GLU A 250 -13.73 -17.61 6.19
CA GLU A 250 -14.32 -18.49 5.17
C GLU A 250 -13.71 -18.22 3.77
N SER A 251 -13.44 -16.95 3.47
CA SER A 251 -12.79 -16.57 2.20
C SER A 251 -11.40 -17.17 2.01
N ALA A 252 -10.69 -17.51 3.10
CA ALA A 252 -9.34 -18.08 3.08
C ALA A 252 -9.31 -19.57 2.73
N VAL A 253 -10.44 -20.27 2.91
CA VAL A 253 -10.56 -21.72 2.73
C VAL A 253 -11.55 -22.11 1.62
N THR A 254 -12.08 -21.14 0.87
CA THR A 254 -13.12 -21.40 -0.15
C THR A 254 -12.67 -22.45 -1.17
N ARG A 255 -11.39 -22.47 -1.56
CA ARG A 255 -10.85 -23.47 -2.50
C ARG A 255 -10.80 -24.85 -1.86
N GLU A 256 -10.27 -24.93 -0.65
CA GLU A 256 -10.07 -26.17 0.11
C GLU A 256 -11.40 -26.84 0.48
N LEU A 257 -12.45 -26.05 0.74
CA LEU A 257 -13.81 -26.54 0.93
C LEU A 257 -14.41 -27.14 -0.35
N LYS A 258 -14.14 -26.54 -1.52
CA LYS A 258 -14.58 -27.05 -2.83
C LYS A 258 -13.87 -28.36 -3.18
N THR A 259 -12.57 -28.45 -2.92
CA THR A 259 -11.76 -29.64 -3.19
C THR A 259 -11.84 -30.69 -2.07
N LYS A 260 -12.60 -30.42 -1.00
CA LYS A 260 -12.76 -31.30 0.16
C LYS A 260 -11.41 -31.66 0.81
N LEU A 261 -10.47 -30.72 0.84
CA LEU A 261 -9.23 -30.82 1.61
C LEU A 261 -9.43 -30.36 3.06
N LEU A 262 -10.28 -29.35 3.24
CA LEU A 262 -10.76 -28.91 4.54
C LEU A 262 -12.29 -29.06 4.60
N ALA A 263 -12.82 -29.20 5.81
CA ALA A 263 -14.25 -29.12 6.11
C ALA A 263 -14.49 -28.31 7.38
N ARG A 264 -15.70 -27.78 7.52
CA ARG A 264 -16.16 -27.17 8.77
C ARG A 264 -16.07 -28.20 9.90
N ALA A 265 -15.43 -27.84 11.00
CA ALA A 265 -15.23 -28.68 12.18
C ALA A 265 -16.24 -28.39 13.30
N ASP A 266 -17.22 -27.53 13.04
CA ASP A 266 -18.27 -27.10 13.98
C ASP A 266 -19.59 -27.88 13.82
N GLY A 267 -19.63 -28.90 12.97
CA GLY A 267 -20.84 -29.67 12.68
C GLY A 267 -21.96 -28.86 12.01
N GLY A 268 -21.65 -27.67 11.48
CA GLY A 268 -22.65 -26.73 10.94
C GLY A 268 -23.35 -25.90 12.02
N SER A 269 -22.88 -25.95 13.27
CA SER A 269 -23.37 -25.10 14.35
C SER A 269 -23.05 -23.63 14.08
N THR A 270 -23.99 -22.75 14.43
CA THR A 270 -23.77 -21.29 14.47
C THR A 270 -23.29 -20.80 15.83
N ASP A 271 -23.13 -21.70 16.82
CA ASP A 271 -22.69 -21.33 18.18
C ASP A 271 -21.21 -20.97 18.24
N TRP A 272 -20.41 -21.39 17.23
CA TRP A 272 -18.96 -21.22 17.20
C TRP A 272 -18.50 -20.43 15.96
N GLU A 273 -19.29 -19.44 15.55
CA GLU A 273 -18.94 -18.52 14.47
C GLU A 273 -19.11 -17.06 14.89
N ILE A 274 -18.35 -16.17 14.24
CA ILE A 274 -18.52 -14.73 14.37
C ILE A 274 -18.47 -14.10 12.99
N GLU A 275 -19.36 -13.13 12.75
CA GLU A 275 -19.38 -12.34 11.52
C GLU A 275 -18.67 -11.01 11.76
N MET A 276 -17.80 -10.63 10.84
CA MET A 276 -17.08 -9.36 10.83
C MET A 276 -17.42 -8.59 9.56
N GLU A 277 -17.41 -7.27 9.64
CA GLU A 277 -17.46 -6.42 8.45
C GLU A 277 -16.06 -6.24 7.87
N ILE A 278 -15.96 -6.23 6.55
CA ILE A 278 -14.78 -5.76 5.82
C ILE A 278 -15.01 -4.29 5.50
N ARG A 279 -14.25 -3.40 6.14
CA ARG A 279 -14.40 -1.95 6.01
C ARG A 279 -13.19 -1.32 5.34
N LEU A 280 -13.46 -0.34 4.48
CA LEU A 280 -12.48 0.55 3.88
C LEU A 280 -12.52 1.90 4.62
N TYR A 281 -11.37 2.43 5.01
CA TYR A 281 -11.23 3.71 5.70
C TYR A 281 -10.32 4.65 4.90
N ARG A 282 -10.57 5.96 5.03
CA ARG A 282 -9.67 7.02 4.57
C ARG A 282 -9.63 8.17 5.58
N GLU A 283 -8.54 8.92 5.62
CA GLU A 283 -8.53 10.24 6.26
C GLU A 283 -9.41 11.21 5.45
N LYS A 284 -10.25 12.02 6.12
CA LYS A 284 -11.08 13.02 5.45
C LYS A 284 -10.18 14.08 4.81
N PRO A 285 -10.45 14.50 3.56
CA PRO A 285 -9.74 15.61 2.94
C PRO A 285 -9.82 16.87 3.79
N SER A 286 -8.68 17.53 4.00
CA SER A 286 -8.57 18.80 4.72
C SER A 286 -7.72 19.80 3.93
N PRO A 287 -7.75 21.11 4.27
CA PRO A 287 -6.92 22.11 3.59
C PRO A 287 -5.42 21.81 3.64
N THR A 288 -4.95 21.16 4.72
CA THR A 288 -3.54 20.79 4.91
C THR A 288 -3.20 19.42 4.33
N ARG A 289 -4.19 18.54 4.17
CA ARG A 289 -4.07 17.20 3.56
C ARG A 289 -5.25 16.94 2.63
N PRO A 290 -5.21 17.42 1.38
CA PRO A 290 -6.33 17.27 0.45
C PRO A 290 -6.52 15.83 -0.07
N GLY A 291 -5.54 14.95 0.16
CA GLY A 291 -5.52 13.59 -0.40
C GLY A 291 -5.21 13.58 -1.90
N LYS A 292 -5.08 12.38 -2.48
CA LYS A 292 -4.84 12.20 -3.92
C LYS A 292 -6.18 12.26 -4.67
N PRO A 293 -6.29 12.97 -5.82
CA PRO A 293 -7.54 13.06 -6.58
C PRO A 293 -8.13 11.69 -6.99
N ILE A 294 -7.26 10.72 -7.29
CA ILE A 294 -7.68 9.36 -7.64
C ILE A 294 -8.36 8.63 -6.47
N VAL A 295 -7.92 8.89 -5.23
CA VAL A 295 -8.50 8.31 -4.01
C VAL A 295 -9.88 8.89 -3.77
N SER A 296 -10.07 10.20 -3.94
CA SER A 296 -11.38 10.85 -3.84
C SER A 296 -12.36 10.28 -4.87
N ARG A 297 -11.95 10.18 -6.13
CA ARG A 297 -12.77 9.57 -7.19
C ARG A 297 -13.16 8.13 -6.89
N LEU A 298 -12.21 7.31 -6.42
CA LEU A 298 -12.46 5.92 -6.05
C LEU A 298 -13.45 5.85 -4.89
N TRP A 299 -13.28 6.69 -3.87
CA TRP A 299 -14.17 6.72 -2.72
C TRP A 299 -15.61 7.08 -3.10
N ASP A 300 -15.80 8.08 -3.95
CA ASP A 300 -17.12 8.52 -4.39
C ASP A 300 -17.81 7.43 -5.24
N HIS A 301 -17.05 6.76 -6.12
CA HIS A 301 -17.52 5.61 -6.90
C HIS A 301 -18.00 4.46 -6.01
N LEU A 302 -17.21 4.13 -4.97
CA LEU A 302 -17.55 3.09 -4.01
C LEU A 302 -18.77 3.49 -3.17
N GLY A 303 -18.80 4.72 -2.65
CA GLY A 303 -19.91 5.25 -1.84
C GLY A 303 -21.24 5.23 -2.60
N GLY A 304 -21.23 5.59 -3.89
CA GLY A 304 -22.41 5.51 -4.74
C GLY A 304 -22.95 4.08 -4.91
N LYS A 305 -22.08 3.07 -4.91
CA LYS A 305 -22.49 1.64 -4.95
C LYS A 305 -23.04 1.14 -3.62
N THR A 306 -22.44 1.54 -2.50
CA THR A 306 -22.89 1.11 -1.16
C THR A 306 -24.28 1.65 -0.84
N VAL A 307 -24.60 2.88 -1.27
CA VAL A 307 -25.96 3.44 -1.15
C VAL A 307 -26.97 2.69 -2.02
N LYS A 308 -26.61 2.34 -3.27
CA LYS A 308 -27.48 1.55 -4.17
C LYS A 308 -27.76 0.13 -3.69
N ARG A 309 -26.81 -0.52 -2.99
CA ARG A 309 -27.04 -1.85 -2.39
C ARG A 309 -27.98 -1.83 -1.18
N ARG A 310 -28.11 -0.69 -0.48
CA ARG A 310 -29.08 -0.51 0.61
C ARG A 310 -30.49 -0.13 0.15
N SER A 311 -30.65 0.29 -1.11
CA SER A 311 -31.94 0.74 -1.66
C SER A 311 -32.71 -0.32 -2.46
N VAL A 312 -32.30 -1.60 -2.42
CA VAL A 312 -33.17 -2.70 -2.88
C VAL A 312 -33.98 -3.14 -1.66
N PRO A 313 -35.30 -2.92 -1.62
CA PRO A 313 -36.13 -3.42 -0.54
C PRO A 313 -36.15 -4.94 -0.57
N ASP A 314 -36.23 -5.57 0.60
CA ASP A 314 -36.79 -6.91 0.76
C ASP A 314 -38.21 -6.92 0.18
N SER A 315 -38.31 -7.24 -1.10
CA SER A 315 -39.56 -7.67 -1.73
C SER A 315 -39.22 -8.83 -2.65
N GLU A 316 -39.84 -9.97 -2.35
CA GLU A 316 -39.82 -11.26 -3.08
C GLU A 316 -38.58 -12.13 -2.74
N ARG A 317 -38.66 -13.23 -1.97
CA ARG A 317 -39.70 -14.26 -1.75
C ARG A 317 -39.45 -15.07 -0.48
#